data_AF-A0A699TV10-F1
#
_entry.id   AF-A0A699TV10-F1
#
_cell.length_a   1.000
_cell.length_b   1.000
_cell.length_c   1.000
_cell.angle_alpha   90.00
_cell.angle_beta   90.00
_cell.angle_gamma   90.00
#
_symmetry.space_group_name_H-M   'P 1'
#
loop_
_entity.id
_entity.type
_entity.pdbx_description
1 polymer ?
#
loop_
_entity_poly.entity_id
_entity_poly.type
_entity_poly.pdbx_seq_one_letter_code
_entity_poly.pdbx_strand_id
1 'polypeptide(L)'
;MVQKSGIQCYNCKEYGHVARECQNPKRAKDAAYHREKMLLCKQEEAGIHDQIEQNDEDVDLAKERELLSSLISKLKCEIDETKNR
;
A
#
# COMPACT_ATOMS: atom_id res chain seq x y z
N MET A 1 19.66 -10.85 12.61
CA MET A 1 18.87 -11.76 11.74
C MET A 1 17.45 -11.76 12.27
N VAL A 2 16.53 -10.99 11.67
CA VAL A 2 15.11 -11.00 12.09
C VAL A 2 14.50 -12.32 11.61
N GLN A 3 13.99 -13.12 12.55
CA GLN A 3 13.19 -14.29 12.21
C GLN A 3 11.88 -13.80 11.58
N LYS A 4 11.69 -14.08 10.30
CA LYS A 4 10.53 -13.65 9.49
C LYS A 4 9.30 -14.54 9.71
N SER A 5 9.21 -15.23 10.84
CA SER A 5 8.23 -16.28 11.11
C SER A 5 6.77 -15.78 11.09
N GLY A 6 6.54 -14.47 11.18
CA GLY A 6 5.20 -13.86 11.16
C GLY A 6 4.75 -13.21 9.85
N ILE A 7 5.60 -13.12 8.81
CA ILE A 7 5.19 -12.46 7.55
C ILE A 7 4.57 -13.45 6.57
N GLN A 8 3.34 -13.15 6.13
CA GLN A 8 2.68 -13.92 5.08
C GLN A 8 3.11 -13.40 3.70
N CYS A 9 3.56 -14.31 2.85
CA CYS A 9 3.90 -14.02 1.47
C CYS A 9 2.62 -13.78 0.65
N TYR A 10 2.47 -12.57 0.10
CA TYR A 10 1.31 -12.25 -0.74
C TYR A 10 1.20 -13.08 -2.03
N ASN A 11 2.34 -13.57 -2.53
CA ASN A 11 2.42 -14.36 -3.76
C ASN A 11 1.84 -15.77 -3.60
N CYS A 12 2.28 -16.50 -2.57
CA CYS A 12 1.93 -17.92 -2.35
C CYS A 12 1.14 -18.19 -1.07
N LYS A 13 0.84 -17.17 -0.26
CA LYS A 13 0.08 -17.23 1.01
C LYS A 13 0.74 -18.00 2.15
N GLU A 14 1.99 -18.44 1.98
CA GLU A 14 2.80 -19.09 3.01
C GLU A 14 3.51 -18.07 3.93
N TYR A 15 3.75 -18.46 5.18
CA TYR A 15 4.47 -17.64 6.15
C TYR A 15 5.99 -17.83 6.07
N GLY A 16 6.76 -16.90 6.62
CA GLY A 16 8.21 -17.02 6.77
C GLY A 16 9.04 -16.22 5.76
N HIS A 17 8.42 -15.63 4.72
CA HIS A 17 9.12 -14.86 3.70
C HIS A 17 8.26 -13.77 3.06
N VAL A 18 8.91 -12.75 2.52
CA VAL A 18 8.25 -11.68 1.75
C VAL A 18 8.06 -12.09 0.29
N ALA A 19 7.08 -11.52 -0.41
CA ALA A 19 6.79 -11.87 -1.80
C ALA A 19 7.99 -11.73 -2.76
N ARG A 20 8.94 -10.82 -2.48
CA ARG A 20 10.19 -10.66 -3.26
C ARG A 20 11.17 -11.83 -3.12
N GLU A 21 11.07 -12.60 -2.04
CA GLU A 21 11.90 -13.78 -1.71
C GLU A 21 11.18 -15.09 -2.03
N CYS A 22 9.97 -15.02 -2.60
CA CYS A 22 9.17 -16.20 -2.93
C CYS A 22 9.76 -16.94 -4.13
N GLN A 23 9.98 -18.25 -3.96
CA GLN A 23 10.46 -19.12 -5.04
C GLN A 23 9.33 -19.55 -6.00
N ASN A 24 8.08 -19.41 -5.59
CA ASN A 24 6.93 -19.69 -6.46
C ASN A 24 6.86 -18.66 -7.59
N PRO A 25 6.38 -19.05 -8.79
CA PRO A 25 6.15 -18.10 -9.89
C PRO A 25 5.32 -16.91 -9.43
N LYS A 26 5.54 -15.73 -10.04
CA LYS A 26 4.75 -14.55 -9.73
C LYS A 26 3.29 -14.81 -10.08
N ARG A 27 2.39 -14.57 -9.13
CA ARG A 27 0.94 -14.63 -9.31
C ARG A 27 0.52 -13.67 -10.43
N ALA A 28 -0.44 -14.09 -11.24
CA ALA A 28 -1.06 -13.25 -12.25
C ALA A 28 -1.72 -12.03 -11.58
N LYS A 29 -1.54 -10.85 -12.18
CA LYS A 29 -2.17 -9.60 -11.72
C LYS A 29 -3.60 -9.50 -12.25
N ASP A 30 -4.41 -10.51 -11.95
CA ASP A 30 -5.81 -10.56 -12.33
C ASP A 30 -6.68 -9.61 -11.48
N ALA A 31 -7.98 -9.57 -11.77
CA ALA A 31 -8.90 -8.70 -11.04
C ALA A 31 -8.98 -9.05 -9.54
N ALA A 32 -8.78 -10.32 -9.18
CA ALA A 32 -8.78 -10.78 -7.79
C ALA A 32 -7.54 -10.29 -7.04
N TYR A 33 -6.35 -10.37 -7.66
CA TYR A 33 -5.11 -9.76 -7.17
C TYR A 33 -5.30 -8.28 -6.92
N HIS A 34 -5.91 -7.55 -7.86
CA HIS A 34 -6.10 -6.12 -7.70
C HIS A 34 -7.06 -5.78 -6.53
N ARG A 35 -8.20 -6.48 -6.44
CA ARG A 35 -9.16 -6.31 -5.32
C ARG A 35 -8.51 -6.59 -3.97
N GLU A 36 -7.77 -7.69 -3.86
CA GLU A 36 -7.10 -8.09 -2.63
C GLU A 36 -6.02 -7.06 -2.23
N LYS A 37 -5.23 -6.56 -3.19
CA LYS A 37 -4.26 -5.50 -2.95
C LYS A 37 -4.90 -4.19 -2.49
N MET A 38 -6.07 -3.84 -3.03
CA MET A 38 -6.83 -2.66 -2.60
C MET A 38 -7.35 -2.81 -1.16
N LEU A 39 -7.72 -4.03 -0.74
CA LEU A 39 -8.15 -4.29 0.64
C LEU A 39 -6.99 -4.21 1.64
N LEU A 40 -5.82 -4.73 1.28
CA LEU A 40 -4.60 -4.57 2.10
C LEU A 40 -4.21 -3.11 2.27
N CYS A 41 -4.24 -2.31 1.19
CA CYS A 41 -3.96 -0.88 1.25
C CYS A 41 -4.90 -0.15 2.24
N LYS A 42 -6.19 -0.53 2.27
CA LYS A 42 -7.15 0.03 3.23
C LYS A 42 -6.88 -0.37 4.69
N GLN A 43 -6.35 -1.56 4.94
CA GLN A 43 -5.93 -1.99 6.29
C GLN A 43 -4.65 -1.29 6.73
N GLU A 44 -3.71 -1.03 5.82
CA GLU A 44 -2.53 -0.20 6.10
C GLU A 44 -2.93 1.26 6.41
N GLU A 45 -3.89 1.85 5.68
CA GLU A 45 -4.42 3.20 5.99
C GLU A 45 -5.07 3.28 7.38
N ALA A 46 -5.80 2.24 7.81
CA ALA A 46 -6.35 2.17 9.15
C ALA A 46 -5.25 2.03 10.23
N GLY A 47 -4.18 1.28 9.94
CA GLY A 47 -3.01 1.18 10.85
C GLY A 47 -2.10 2.41 10.86
N ILE A 48 -2.22 3.29 9.87
CA ILE A 48 -1.56 4.59 9.82
C ILE A 48 -2.33 5.63 10.65
N HIS A 49 -3.67 5.55 10.70
CA HIS A 49 -4.50 6.42 11.55
C HIS A 49 -4.11 6.33 13.04
N ASP A 50 -3.85 5.12 13.54
CA ASP A 50 -3.50 4.89 14.95
C ASP A 50 -2.04 5.29 15.32
N GLN A 51 -1.17 5.55 14.34
CA GLN A 51 0.19 6.07 14.56
C GLN A 51 0.26 7.60 14.49
N ILE A 52 -0.78 8.27 14.00
CA ILE A 52 -0.80 9.74 13.82
C ILE A 52 -1.08 10.47 15.14
N GLU A 53 -1.76 9.86 16.11
CA GLU A 53 -2.01 10.49 17.42
C GLU A 53 -0.78 10.51 18.36
N GLN A 54 0.40 10.03 17.93
CA GLN A 54 1.58 9.94 18.79
C GLN A 54 2.80 10.77 18.33
N ASN A 55 2.68 11.65 17.33
CA ASN A 55 3.75 12.59 17.00
C ASN A 55 3.22 14.02 16.91
N ASP A 56 3.15 14.67 18.07
CA ASP A 56 2.97 16.13 18.24
C ASP A 56 4.17 16.97 17.74
N GLU A 57 5.07 16.40 16.93
CA GLU A 57 6.28 17.08 16.46
C GLU A 57 6.56 16.86 14.97
N ASP A 58 5.69 17.31 14.05
CA ASP A 58 6.19 17.72 12.71
C ASP A 58 5.17 18.52 11.88
N VAL A 59 5.25 19.86 11.98
CA VAL A 59 4.46 20.80 11.15
C VAL A 59 4.87 20.74 9.66
N ASP A 60 6.03 20.15 9.34
CA ASP A 60 6.54 20.05 7.97
C ASP A 60 5.95 18.82 7.25
N LEU A 61 5.90 17.67 7.92
CA LEU A 61 5.27 16.45 7.39
C LEU A 61 3.77 16.63 7.14
N ALA A 62 3.07 17.47 7.91
CA ALA A 62 1.65 17.76 7.67
C ALA A 62 1.41 18.44 6.31
N LYS A 63 2.29 19.37 5.92
CA LYS A 63 2.23 20.05 4.62
C LYS A 63 2.62 19.11 3.48
N GLU A 64 3.63 18.27 3.68
CA GLU A 64 3.99 17.25 2.70
C GLU A 64 2.82 16.27 2.46
N ARG A 65 2.10 15.88 3.52
CA ARG A 65 0.90 15.03 3.40
C ARG A 65 -0.23 15.73 2.65
N GLU A 66 -0.47 17.01 2.90
CA GLU A 66 -1.47 17.80 2.17
C GLU A 66 -1.12 17.94 0.68
N LEU A 67 0.15 18.22 0.38
CA LEU A 67 0.67 18.31 -0.99
C LEU A 67 0.56 16.98 -1.73
N LEU A 68 0.91 15.87 -1.07
CA LEU A 68 0.77 14.52 -1.65
C LEU A 68 -0.70 14.18 -1.92
N SER A 69 -1.61 14.51 -1.00
CA SER A 69 -3.05 14.31 -1.19
C SER A 69 -3.57 15.08 -2.41
N SER A 70 -3.16 16.34 -2.55
CA SER A 70 -3.50 17.18 -3.70
C SER A 70 -2.96 16.62 -5.02
N LEU A 71 -1.71 16.16 -5.03
CA LEU A 71 -1.07 15.58 -6.22
C LEU A 71 -1.74 14.26 -6.64
N ILE A 72 -2.09 13.40 -5.69
CA ILE A 72 -2.80 12.14 -5.96
C ILE A 72 -4.17 12.44 -6.57
N SER A 73 -4.91 13.42 -6.03
CA SER A 73 -6.20 13.83 -6.57
C SER A 73 -6.08 14.32 -8.02
N LYS A 74 -5.06 15.12 -8.31
CA LYS A 74 -4.79 15.64 -9.65
C LYS A 74 -4.43 14.54 -10.66
N LEU A 75 -3.52 13.65 -10.30
CA LEU A 75 -3.13 12.52 -11.15
C LEU A 75 -4.33 11.59 -11.44
N LYS A 76 -5.22 11.42 -10.46
CA LYS A 76 -6.44 10.62 -10.64
C LYS A 76 -7.38 11.27 -11.67
N CYS A 77 -7.56 12.59 -11.63
CA CYS A 77 -8.34 13.34 -12.61
C CYS A 77 -7.76 13.21 -14.02
N GLU A 78 -6.44 13.37 -14.18
CA GLU A 78 -5.76 13.23 -15.47
C GLU A 78 -5.86 11.80 -16.04
N ILE A 79 -5.80 10.78 -15.18
CA ILE A 79 -5.98 9.38 -15.56
C ILE A 79 -7.43 9.10 -16.00
N ASP A 80 -8.42 9.67 -15.32
CA ASP A 80 -9.83 9.48 -15.66
C ASP A 80 -10.19 10.21 -16.97
N GLU A 81 -9.61 11.40 -17.21
CA GLU A 81 -9.74 12.13 -18.48
C GLU A 81 -9.09 11.40 -19.66
N THR A 82 -7.91 10.80 -19.46
CA THR A 82 -7.22 10.02 -20.51
C THR A 82 -7.86 8.67 -20.80
N LYS A 83 -8.64 8.12 -19.86
CA LYS A 83 -9.44 6.89 -20.07
C LYS A 83 -10.81 7.16 -20.69
N ASN A 84 -11.32 8.39 -20.61
CA ASN A 84 -12.62 8.79 -21.15
C ASN A 84 -12.52 9.49 -22.53
N ARG A 85 -11.36 9.38 -23.19
CA ARG A 85 -11.08 9.83 -24.56
C ARG A 85 -10.86 8.63 -25.46
#